data_AF-A0A7K4LGQ9-F1
#
_entry.id   AF-A0A7K4LGQ9-F1
#
_cell.length_a   1.000
_cell.length_b   1.000
_cell.length_c   1.000
_cell.angle_alpha   90.00
_cell.angle_beta   90.00
_cell.angle_gamma   90.00
#
_symmetry.space_group_name_H-M   'P 1'
#
loop_
_entity.id
_entity.type
_entity.pdbx_description
1 polymer ?
#
loop_
_entity_poly.entity_id
_entity_poly.type
_entity_poly.pdbx_seq_one_letter_code
_entity_poly.pdbx_strand_id
1 'polypeptide(L)'
;FIPDFIPYLKALFRNPVYMLFICITVLQFSAFNGMVSFMPKYLEQQFGKSASDAIFLIGVYNLPVICIGYFLGGLLMKKFKTNSFQTATIAFSISLLEYLFSFLIFRNVCDASPVAGLTVSYEGIPRVSYTENTLLAGCNSDCNCTLKVWDPVCGDNGITYVSPCLAGCKASTGTGKHVVFENCTCIAASGFSSQNVSAILGQCDKEENCNRMLRDFLICSLVGSFIFSLAAMPGYMVLIRSLKPEEKSFGVGIHGMAARVFAGIPSPIYFGALIDTTCLKWGTKSCGGEGACRMYDIVAYRWLYLGLPVLLRGVSYIPCVFILVILKKKLKSSES
;
A
#
# COMPACT_ATOMS: atom_id res chain seq x y z
N PHE A 1 -16.81 -9.09 -38.99
CA PHE A 1 -16.34 -8.95 -37.59
C PHE A 1 -14.97 -9.59 -37.36
N ILE A 2 -14.74 -10.86 -37.70
CA ILE A 2 -13.42 -11.52 -37.59
C ILE A 2 -12.37 -11.08 -38.65
N PRO A 3 -12.70 -10.81 -39.94
CA PRO A 3 -11.66 -10.58 -40.95
C PRO A 3 -10.85 -9.30 -40.73
N ASP A 4 -11.45 -8.26 -40.13
CA ASP A 4 -10.77 -6.99 -39.87
C ASP A 4 -10.00 -6.98 -38.54
N PHE A 5 -10.23 -7.97 -37.67
CA PHE A 5 -9.64 -8.03 -36.32
C PHE A 5 -8.11 -8.13 -36.37
N ILE A 6 -7.57 -9.06 -37.16
CA ILE A 6 -6.12 -9.29 -37.26
C ILE A 6 -5.41 -8.06 -37.88
N PRO A 7 -5.91 -7.46 -38.98
CA PRO A 7 -5.38 -6.21 -39.51
C PRO A 7 -5.32 -5.07 -38.49
N TYR A 8 -6.41 -4.81 -37.76
CA TYR A 8 -6.44 -3.76 -36.74
C TYR A 8 -5.47 -4.04 -35.60
N LEU A 9 -5.40 -5.29 -35.13
CA LEU A 9 -4.46 -5.69 -34.09
C LEU A 9 -3.00 -5.49 -34.53
N LYS A 10 -2.66 -5.87 -35.77
CA LYS A 10 -1.32 -5.66 -36.33
C LYS A 10 -1.00 -4.17 -36.49
N ALA A 11 -1.99 -3.35 -36.86
CA ALA A 11 -1.82 -1.90 -36.96
C ALA A 11 -1.51 -1.26 -35.59
N LEU A 12 -2.22 -1.68 -34.53
CA LEU A 12 -1.97 -1.24 -33.16
C LEU A 12 -0.56 -1.61 -32.68
N PHE A 13 -0.14 -2.88 -32.85
CA PHE A 13 1.19 -3.33 -32.45
C PHE A 13 2.32 -2.64 -33.24
N ARG A 14 2.06 -2.20 -34.46
CA ARG A 14 3.02 -1.44 -35.27
C ARG A 14 3.09 0.04 -34.87
N ASN A 15 2.14 0.56 -34.09
CA ASN A 15 2.15 1.95 -33.62
C ASN A 15 3.08 2.09 -32.40
N PRO A 16 4.26 2.73 -32.55
CA PRO A 16 5.25 2.79 -31.48
C PRO A 16 4.75 3.60 -30.27
N VAL A 17 3.93 4.63 -30.49
CA VAL A 17 3.38 5.45 -29.40
C VAL A 17 2.41 4.62 -28.57
N TYR A 18 1.56 3.83 -29.23
CA TYR A 18 0.61 2.95 -28.56
C TYR A 18 1.32 1.87 -27.72
N MET A 19 2.36 1.24 -28.27
CA MET A 19 3.12 0.22 -27.55
C MET A 19 3.87 0.78 -26.34
N LEU A 20 4.52 1.94 -26.49
CA LEU A 20 5.14 2.63 -25.35
C LEU A 20 4.10 2.99 -24.29
N PHE A 21 2.88 3.37 -24.70
CA PHE A 21 1.79 3.68 -23.79
C PHE A 21 1.28 2.45 -23.03
N ILE A 22 1.25 1.27 -23.66
CA ILE A 22 0.99 0.01 -22.97
C ILE A 22 2.05 -0.23 -21.90
N CYS A 23 3.35 -0.07 -22.22
CA CYS A 23 4.42 -0.23 -21.23
C CYS A 23 4.26 0.72 -20.03
N ILE A 24 3.98 2.01 -20.30
CA ILE A 24 3.72 3.01 -19.25
C ILE A 24 2.54 2.56 -18.38
N THR A 25 1.44 2.16 -19.03
CA THR A 25 0.21 1.76 -18.34
C THR A 25 0.46 0.53 -17.48
N VAL A 26 1.16 -0.49 -17.97
CA VAL A 26 1.46 -1.68 -17.19
C VAL A 26 2.26 -1.32 -15.93
N LEU A 27 3.30 -0.48 -16.05
CA LEU A 27 4.11 -0.08 -14.89
C LEU A 27 3.34 0.81 -13.90
N GLN A 28 2.67 1.86 -14.38
CA GLN A 28 1.95 2.81 -13.50
C GLN A 28 0.69 2.20 -12.91
N PHE A 29 -0.08 1.44 -13.70
CA PHE A 29 -1.28 0.77 -13.22
C PHE A 29 -0.92 -0.35 -12.25
N SER A 30 0.21 -1.04 -12.45
CA SER A 30 0.72 -2.00 -11.44
C SER A 30 1.00 -1.29 -10.12
N ALA A 31 1.79 -0.21 -10.13
CA ALA A 31 2.06 0.58 -8.93
C ALA A 31 0.77 1.01 -8.22
N PHE A 32 -0.23 1.48 -8.99
CA PHE A 32 -1.53 1.87 -8.46
C PHE A 32 -2.31 0.72 -7.82
N ASN A 33 -2.43 -0.43 -8.50
CA ASN A 33 -3.17 -1.59 -7.96
C ASN A 33 -2.48 -2.13 -6.70
N GLY A 34 -1.16 -2.26 -6.71
CA GLY A 34 -0.40 -2.69 -5.54
C GLY A 34 -0.61 -1.78 -4.32
N MET A 35 -0.55 -0.46 -4.53
CA MET A 35 -0.84 0.50 -3.44
C MET A 35 -2.27 0.36 -2.93
N VAL A 36 -3.27 0.37 -3.81
CA VAL A 36 -4.69 0.31 -3.39
C VAL A 36 -5.02 -0.99 -2.67
N SER A 37 -4.53 -2.13 -3.15
CA SER A 37 -4.80 -3.45 -2.55
C SER A 37 -4.23 -3.58 -1.14
N PHE A 38 -3.05 -3.01 -0.87
CA PHE A 38 -2.36 -3.15 0.41
C PHE A 38 -2.46 -1.91 1.31
N MET A 39 -3.11 -0.83 0.86
CA MET A 39 -3.33 0.38 1.66
C MET A 39 -4.05 0.10 2.98
N PRO A 40 -5.16 -0.67 3.04
CA PRO A 40 -5.81 -0.95 4.32
C PRO A 40 -4.87 -1.67 5.28
N LYS A 41 -4.12 -2.65 4.77
CA LYS A 41 -3.15 -3.40 5.56
C LYS A 41 -2.00 -2.54 6.04
N TYR A 42 -1.52 -1.62 5.20
CA TYR A 42 -0.52 -0.64 5.60
C TYR A 42 -1.04 0.26 6.73
N LEU A 43 -2.29 0.73 6.65
CA LEU A 43 -2.89 1.54 7.72
C LEU A 43 -3.05 0.78 9.03
N GLU A 44 -3.42 -0.51 8.96
CA GLU A 44 -3.45 -1.41 10.12
C GLU A 44 -2.06 -1.52 10.77
N GLN A 45 -1.05 -1.92 9.98
CA GLN A 45 0.28 -2.24 10.51
C GLN A 45 1.04 -0.98 10.94
N GLN A 46 0.98 0.10 10.15
CA GLN A 46 1.72 1.33 10.41
C GLN A 46 1.05 2.21 11.47
N PHE A 47 -0.28 2.33 11.48
CA PHE A 47 -1.00 3.27 12.34
C PHE A 47 -1.97 2.63 13.34
N GLY A 48 -2.06 1.29 13.38
CA GLY A 48 -2.91 0.58 14.35
C GLY A 48 -4.40 0.77 14.14
N LYS A 49 -4.83 1.19 12.94
CA LYS A 49 -6.25 1.34 12.62
C LYS A 49 -6.89 0.00 12.31
N SER A 50 -8.18 -0.14 12.63
CA SER A 50 -8.92 -1.34 12.24
C SER A 50 -9.06 -1.41 10.72
N ALA A 51 -9.20 -2.63 10.18
CA ALA A 51 -9.45 -2.86 8.75
C ALA A 51 -10.64 -2.03 8.25
N SER A 52 -11.73 -2.00 9.03
CA SER A 52 -12.95 -1.26 8.71
C SER A 52 -12.74 0.25 8.69
N ASP A 53 -12.02 0.81 9.66
CA ASP A 53 -11.75 2.24 9.70
C ASP A 53 -10.85 2.65 8.52
N ALA A 54 -9.83 1.84 8.22
CA ALA A 54 -8.95 2.07 7.09
C ALA A 54 -9.71 2.07 5.76
N ILE A 55 -10.58 1.08 5.53
CA ILE A 55 -11.41 1.01 4.32
C ILE A 55 -12.37 2.19 4.23
N PHE A 56 -13.01 2.56 5.34
CA PHE A 56 -13.92 3.71 5.39
C PHE A 56 -13.20 5.02 5.06
N LEU A 57 -12.02 5.26 5.65
CA LEU A 57 -11.19 6.42 5.37
C LEU A 57 -10.77 6.47 3.88
N ILE A 58 -10.34 5.35 3.31
CA ILE A 58 -9.96 5.28 1.90
C ILE A 58 -11.16 5.60 1.01
N GLY A 59 -12.31 4.97 1.26
CA GLY A 59 -13.51 5.12 0.44
C GLY A 59 -14.10 6.52 0.47
N VAL A 60 -14.32 7.09 1.67
CA VAL A 60 -14.99 8.37 1.84
C VAL A 60 -14.12 9.54 1.39
N TYR A 61 -12.81 9.50 1.69
CA TYR A 61 -11.94 10.64 1.38
C TYR A 61 -11.34 10.58 -0.02
N ASN A 62 -10.82 9.43 -0.49
CA ASN A 62 -10.14 9.40 -1.79
C ASN A 62 -11.08 9.39 -2.99
N LEU A 63 -12.21 8.67 -2.95
CA LEU A 63 -13.07 8.51 -4.12
C LEU A 63 -13.66 9.84 -4.65
N PRO A 64 -14.21 10.73 -3.80
CA PRO A 64 -14.73 12.02 -4.27
C PRO A 64 -13.64 12.89 -4.89
N VAL A 65 -12.45 12.91 -4.28
CA VAL A 65 -11.30 13.70 -4.77
C VAL A 65 -10.84 13.23 -6.14
N ILE A 66 -10.80 11.91 -6.36
CA ILE A 66 -10.47 11.32 -7.67
C ILE A 66 -11.51 11.73 -8.73
N CYS A 67 -12.80 11.71 -8.41
CA CYS A 67 -13.86 12.16 -9.31
C CYS A 67 -13.71 13.63 -9.70
N ILE A 68 -13.43 14.51 -8.72
CA ILE A 68 -13.19 15.93 -8.96
C ILE A 68 -11.95 16.14 -9.84
N GLY A 69 -10.86 15.42 -9.57
CA GLY A 69 -9.64 15.50 -10.37
C GLY A 69 -9.83 15.05 -11.82
N TYR A 70 -10.56 13.95 -12.05
CA TYR A 70 -10.94 13.52 -13.41
C TYR A 70 -11.77 14.58 -14.13
N PHE A 71 -12.78 15.13 -13.47
CA PHE A 71 -13.64 16.16 -14.05
C PHE A 71 -12.85 17.43 -14.41
N LEU A 72 -12.02 17.92 -13.49
CA LEU A 72 -11.15 19.09 -13.72
C LEU A 72 -10.09 18.82 -14.79
N GLY A 73 -9.54 17.60 -14.85
CA GLY A 73 -8.60 17.19 -15.90
C GLY A 73 -9.27 17.22 -17.28
N GLY A 74 -10.52 16.77 -17.38
CA GLY A 74 -11.32 16.89 -18.60
C GLY A 74 -11.61 18.35 -19.00
N LEU A 75 -11.96 19.20 -18.03
CA LEU A 75 -12.16 20.64 -18.26
C LEU A 75 -10.90 21.35 -18.73
N LEU A 76 -9.74 21.02 -18.15
CA LEU A 76 -8.43 21.52 -18.58
C LEU A 76 -8.21 21.20 -20.06
N MET A 77 -8.46 19.96 -20.47
CA MET A 77 -8.32 19.54 -21.87
C MET A 77 -9.31 20.25 -22.81
N LYS A 78 -10.54 20.49 -22.35
CA LYS A 78 -11.56 21.22 -23.13
C LYS A 78 -11.21 22.70 -23.31
N LYS A 79 -10.70 23.36 -22.26
CA LYS A 79 -10.44 24.80 -22.25
C LYS A 79 -9.20 25.18 -23.07
N PHE A 80 -8.10 24.46 -22.91
CA PHE A 80 -6.81 24.86 -23.50
C PHE A 80 -6.61 24.43 -24.96
N LYS A 81 -7.51 23.60 -25.54
CA LYS A 81 -7.46 23.12 -26.94
C LYS A 81 -6.04 22.79 -27.43
N THR A 82 -5.30 22.03 -26.62
CA THR A 82 -3.88 21.77 -26.85
C THR A 82 -3.62 20.74 -27.95
N ASN A 83 -2.50 20.89 -28.65
CA ASN A 83 -2.01 19.90 -29.62
C ASN A 83 -1.49 18.63 -28.89
N SER A 84 -1.26 17.54 -29.61
CA SER A 84 -0.86 16.26 -29.00
C SER A 84 0.46 16.34 -28.22
N PHE A 85 1.43 17.14 -28.67
CA PHE A 85 2.71 17.32 -27.98
C PHE A 85 2.56 18.14 -26.68
N GLN A 86 1.79 19.23 -26.72
CA GLN A 86 1.46 20.05 -25.55
C GLN A 86 0.68 19.23 -24.52
N THR A 87 -0.32 18.45 -24.96
CA THR A 87 -1.06 17.55 -24.06
C THR A 87 -0.14 16.54 -23.38
N ALA A 88 0.77 15.91 -24.14
CA ALA A 88 1.73 14.97 -23.58
C ALA A 88 2.70 15.64 -22.60
N THR A 89 3.10 16.88 -22.89
CA THR A 89 3.96 17.67 -21.98
C THR A 89 3.22 18.00 -20.69
N ILE A 90 1.96 18.44 -20.76
CA ILE A 90 1.13 18.69 -19.56
C ILE A 90 0.96 17.40 -18.75
N ALA A 91 0.63 16.28 -19.39
CA ALA A 91 0.48 14.99 -18.73
C ALA A 91 1.77 14.57 -18.01
N PHE A 92 2.91 14.69 -18.69
CA PHE A 92 4.22 14.39 -18.14
C PHE A 92 4.55 15.29 -16.94
N SER A 93 4.35 16.61 -17.05
CA SER A 93 4.67 17.56 -15.98
C SER A 93 3.82 17.34 -14.73
N ILE A 94 2.49 17.16 -14.88
CA ILE A 94 1.60 16.90 -13.74
C ILE A 94 1.92 15.54 -13.11
N SER A 95 2.19 14.52 -13.94
CA SER A 95 2.60 13.19 -13.44
C SER A 95 3.93 13.26 -12.68
N LEU A 96 4.92 13.99 -13.19
CA LEU A 96 6.22 14.17 -12.54
C LEU A 96 6.08 14.91 -11.21
N LEU A 97 5.21 15.93 -11.14
CA LEU A 97 4.90 16.63 -9.89
C LEU A 97 4.34 15.67 -8.84
N GLU A 98 3.40 14.80 -9.23
CA GLU A 98 2.85 13.80 -8.31
C GLU A 98 3.92 12.78 -7.87
N TYR A 99 4.79 12.34 -8.79
CA TYR A 99 5.88 11.43 -8.46
C TYR A 99 6.85 12.04 -7.44
N LEU A 100 7.23 13.30 -7.62
CA LEU A 100 8.06 14.03 -6.65
C LEU A 100 7.33 14.22 -5.31
N PHE A 101 6.02 14.47 -5.36
CA PHE A 101 5.19 14.61 -4.15
C PHE A 101 5.09 13.29 -3.36
N SER A 102 5.11 12.14 -4.04
CA SER A 102 5.04 10.82 -3.39
C SER A 102 6.17 10.57 -2.38
N PHE A 103 7.35 11.19 -2.56
CA PHE A 103 8.45 11.09 -1.61
C PHE A 103 8.13 11.74 -0.25
N LEU A 104 7.21 12.71 -0.17
CA LEU A 104 6.78 13.29 1.10
C LEU A 104 6.07 12.27 1.99
N ILE A 105 5.49 11.22 1.41
CA ILE A 105 4.80 10.16 2.13
C ILE A 105 5.77 9.35 2.99
N PHE A 106 7.03 9.19 2.54
CA PHE A 106 8.07 8.47 3.29
C PHE A 106 8.43 9.13 4.63
N ARG A 107 8.17 10.43 4.79
CA ARG A 107 8.41 11.16 6.04
C ARG A 107 7.44 10.77 7.15
N ASN A 108 6.26 10.23 6.81
CA ASN A 108 5.24 9.86 7.79
C ASN A 108 5.62 8.52 8.44
N VAL A 109 6.51 8.57 9.43
CA VAL A 109 7.08 7.41 10.13
C VAL A 109 6.51 7.34 11.54
N CYS A 110 5.68 6.33 11.80
CA CYS A 110 5.30 6.00 13.17
C CYS A 110 6.13 4.81 13.66
N ASP A 111 6.66 4.90 14.87
CA ASP A 111 7.47 3.85 15.46
C ASP A 111 6.65 2.58 15.72
N ALA A 112 7.33 1.44 15.67
CA ALA A 112 6.71 0.16 15.92
C ALA A 112 6.38 0.01 17.42
N SER A 113 5.14 -0.35 17.75
CA SER A 113 4.81 -0.74 19.13
C SER A 113 5.62 -1.97 19.53
N PRO A 114 6.25 -1.99 20.72
CA PRO A 114 7.06 -3.13 21.15
C PRO A 114 6.18 -4.36 21.39
N VAL A 115 6.57 -5.49 20.81
CA VAL A 115 5.93 -6.79 21.00
C VAL A 115 6.93 -7.79 21.57
N ALA A 116 6.61 -8.32 22.75
CA ALA A 116 7.47 -9.26 23.49
C ALA A 116 7.72 -10.53 22.68
N GLY A 117 8.99 -10.91 22.60
CA GLY A 117 9.44 -12.11 21.88
C GLY A 117 9.43 -11.97 20.36
N LEU A 118 9.05 -10.82 19.79
CA LEU A 118 9.10 -10.58 18.34
C LEU A 118 9.97 -9.38 17.98
N THR A 119 9.68 -8.21 18.54
CA THR A 119 10.47 -6.98 18.27
C THR A 119 11.36 -6.59 19.44
N VAL A 120 10.98 -6.98 20.67
CA VAL A 120 11.74 -6.77 21.89
C VAL A 120 11.77 -8.06 22.71
N SER A 121 12.76 -8.21 23.60
CA SER A 121 12.73 -9.25 24.62
C SER A 121 11.59 -9.00 25.62
N TYR A 122 11.29 -10.00 26.45
CA TYR A 122 10.36 -9.85 27.57
C TYR A 122 10.82 -8.80 28.61
N GLU A 123 12.12 -8.45 28.60
CA GLU A 123 12.71 -7.38 29.43
C GLU A 123 12.67 -6.00 28.73
N GLY A 124 12.09 -5.90 27.53
CA GLY A 124 12.01 -4.64 26.77
C GLY A 124 13.28 -4.27 26.00
N ILE A 125 14.27 -5.16 25.93
CA ILE A 125 15.51 -4.91 25.18
C ILE A 125 15.26 -5.20 23.70
N PRO A 126 15.56 -4.28 22.77
CA PRO A 126 15.45 -4.56 21.35
C PRO A 126 16.43 -5.69 20.96
N ARG A 127 15.87 -6.88 20.70
CA ARG A 127 16.61 -8.06 20.23
C ARG A 127 15.99 -8.52 18.92
N VAL A 128 16.75 -8.38 17.82
CA VAL A 128 16.31 -8.60 16.42
C VAL A 128 16.37 -10.10 16.02
N SER A 129 15.94 -11.02 16.90
CA SER A 129 16.00 -12.46 16.63
C SER A 129 14.61 -13.02 16.34
N TYR A 130 14.31 -13.29 15.07
CA TYR A 130 12.99 -13.69 14.56
C TYR A 130 12.67 -15.19 14.72
N THR A 131 13.07 -15.83 15.82
CA THR A 131 12.93 -17.30 15.98
C THR A 131 11.73 -17.63 16.85
N GLU A 132 10.86 -18.59 16.50
CA GLU A 132 9.65 -18.91 17.31
C GLU A 132 9.94 -19.21 18.80
N ASN A 133 11.14 -19.70 19.12
CA ASN A 133 11.58 -19.95 20.49
C ASN A 133 11.72 -18.68 21.35
N THR A 134 11.72 -17.48 20.76
CA THR A 134 11.79 -16.21 21.51
C THR A 134 10.46 -15.80 22.14
N LEU A 135 9.35 -16.47 21.78
CA LEU A 135 8.04 -16.27 22.42
C LEU A 135 7.94 -16.95 23.79
N LEU A 136 8.78 -17.96 24.07
CA LEU A 136 8.83 -18.64 25.37
C LEU A 136 9.89 -17.97 26.25
N ALA A 137 9.52 -17.75 27.51
CA ALA A 137 10.37 -17.15 28.53
C ALA A 137 10.12 -17.85 29.87
N GLY A 138 11.06 -17.71 30.82
CA GLY A 138 10.90 -18.34 32.15
C GLY A 138 9.65 -17.86 32.90
N CYS A 139 9.10 -16.70 32.57
CA CYS A 139 7.88 -16.18 33.17
C CYS A 139 6.59 -16.84 32.66
N ASN A 140 6.60 -17.43 31.45
CA ASN A 140 5.45 -18.11 30.86
C ASN A 140 5.64 -19.63 30.72
N SER A 141 6.75 -20.18 31.23
CA SER A 141 7.03 -21.61 31.19
C SER A 141 6.04 -22.46 31.98
N ASP A 142 5.39 -21.88 32.99
CA ASP A 142 4.38 -22.55 33.80
C ASP A 142 3.07 -22.78 33.04
N CYS A 143 2.92 -22.16 31.87
CA CYS A 143 1.76 -22.28 31.01
C CYS A 143 2.15 -22.98 29.71
N ASN A 144 1.45 -24.07 29.35
CA ASN A 144 1.67 -24.77 28.07
C ASN A 144 1.02 -23.98 26.92
N CYS A 145 1.51 -22.76 26.68
CA CYS A 145 0.91 -21.80 25.78
C CYS A 145 1.01 -22.24 24.32
N THR A 146 -0.10 -22.11 23.60
CA THR A 146 -0.10 -22.34 22.15
C THR A 146 0.59 -21.17 21.44
N LEU A 147 1.73 -21.43 20.78
CA LEU A 147 2.45 -20.41 20.02
C LEU A 147 1.71 -19.94 18.75
N LYS A 148 0.66 -20.65 18.33
CA LYS A 148 -0.10 -20.40 17.09
C LYS A 148 -1.22 -19.37 17.24
N VAL A 149 -1.62 -19.03 18.46
CA VAL A 149 -2.72 -18.11 18.73
C VAL A 149 -2.20 -16.67 18.66
N TRP A 150 -2.96 -15.80 17.99
CA TRP A 150 -2.73 -14.36 17.95
C TRP A 150 -3.92 -13.66 18.60
N ASP A 151 -3.77 -13.29 19.87
CA ASP A 151 -4.78 -12.61 20.68
C ASP A 151 -4.10 -11.53 21.54
N PRO A 152 -3.65 -10.42 20.91
CA PRO A 152 -2.71 -9.52 21.55
C PRO A 152 -3.31 -8.84 22.78
N VAL A 153 -2.50 -8.69 23.82
CA VAL A 153 -2.82 -7.92 25.03
C VAL A 153 -1.76 -6.87 25.29
N CYS A 154 -2.17 -5.69 25.76
CA CYS A 154 -1.27 -4.63 26.16
C CYS A 154 -1.05 -4.72 27.67
N GLY A 155 0.20 -4.93 28.08
CA GLY A 155 0.55 -4.89 29.50
C GLY A 155 0.69 -3.47 30.02
N ASP A 156 0.51 -3.30 31.33
CA ASP A 156 0.71 -2.01 32.01
C ASP A 156 2.13 -1.44 31.84
N ASN A 157 3.09 -2.29 31.46
CA ASN A 157 4.47 -1.88 31.11
C ASN A 157 4.62 -1.30 29.70
N GLY A 158 3.53 -1.14 28.94
CA GLY A 158 3.53 -0.59 27.58
C GLY A 158 4.03 -1.56 26.50
N ILE A 159 4.25 -2.84 26.84
CA ILE A 159 4.66 -3.88 25.90
C ILE A 159 3.44 -4.73 25.51
N THR A 160 3.32 -5.01 24.22
CA THR A 160 2.28 -5.92 23.70
C THR A 160 2.76 -7.36 23.78
N TYR A 161 1.89 -8.26 24.20
CA TYR A 161 2.15 -9.71 24.24
C TYR A 161 1.24 -10.43 23.25
N VAL A 162 1.73 -11.52 22.66
CA VAL A 162 1.02 -12.24 21.58
C VAL A 162 -0.28 -12.91 22.05
N SER A 163 -0.35 -13.29 23.33
CA SER A 163 -1.57 -13.81 23.96
C SER A 163 -1.57 -13.55 25.47
N PRO A 164 -2.73 -13.60 26.15
CA PRO A 164 -2.78 -13.52 27.61
C PRO A 164 -1.94 -14.61 28.29
N CYS A 165 -1.90 -15.81 27.68
CA CYS A 165 -1.08 -16.93 28.16
C CYS A 165 0.41 -16.61 28.08
N LEU A 166 0.87 -16.05 26.96
CA LEU A 166 2.28 -15.68 26.77
C LEU A 166 2.68 -14.49 27.65
N ALA A 167 1.73 -13.66 28.08
CA ALA A 167 1.90 -12.65 29.12
C ALA A 167 1.92 -13.24 30.56
N GLY A 168 1.62 -14.54 30.71
CA GLY A 168 1.61 -15.23 32.00
C GLY A 168 0.42 -14.89 32.89
N CYS A 169 -0.69 -14.41 32.32
CA CYS A 169 -1.89 -14.02 33.07
C CYS A 169 -2.68 -15.25 33.56
N LYS A 170 -3.19 -15.20 34.80
CA LYS A 170 -3.90 -16.31 35.44
C LYS A 170 -5.39 -16.08 35.66
N ALA A 171 -5.82 -14.82 35.64
CA ALA A 171 -7.21 -14.43 35.81
C ALA A 171 -7.64 -13.43 34.74
N SER A 172 -8.95 -13.36 34.49
CA SER A 172 -9.55 -12.39 33.59
C SER A 172 -10.88 -11.90 34.17
N THR A 173 -11.08 -10.60 34.18
CA THR A 173 -12.28 -9.93 34.70
C THR A 173 -12.93 -9.10 33.59
N GLY A 174 -14.27 -9.07 33.53
CA GLY A 174 -15.02 -8.28 32.55
C GLY A 174 -15.55 -9.08 31.35
N THR A 175 -16.21 -8.38 30.42
CA THR A 175 -16.82 -8.98 29.22
C THR A 175 -16.60 -8.13 27.97
N GLY A 176 -16.53 -8.79 26.81
CA GLY A 176 -16.40 -8.11 25.52
C GLY A 176 -15.07 -7.36 25.37
N LYS A 177 -15.14 -6.05 25.07
CA LYS A 177 -13.95 -5.19 24.87
C LYS A 177 -13.31 -4.69 26.17
N HIS A 178 -13.98 -4.86 27.31
CA HIS A 178 -13.53 -4.38 28.61
C HIS A 178 -12.97 -5.52 29.48
N VAL A 179 -12.41 -6.55 28.84
CA VAL A 179 -11.73 -7.64 29.55
C VAL A 179 -10.35 -7.15 30.01
N VAL A 180 -10.09 -7.35 31.30
CA VAL A 180 -8.80 -7.07 31.95
C VAL A 180 -8.24 -8.40 32.42
N PHE A 181 -7.00 -8.68 32.04
CA PHE A 181 -6.26 -9.85 32.48
C PHE A 181 -5.40 -9.47 33.68
N GLU A 182 -5.41 -10.32 34.70
CA GLU A 182 -4.77 -10.06 35.99
C GLU A 182 -3.73 -11.13 36.32
N ASN A 183 -2.81 -10.76 37.20
CA ASN A 183 -1.75 -11.63 37.72
C ASN A 183 -0.85 -12.17 36.59
N CYS A 184 -0.35 -11.25 35.76
CA CYS A 184 0.48 -11.54 34.60
C CYS A 184 1.98 -11.55 34.97
N THR A 185 2.56 -12.74 35.07
CA THR A 185 3.95 -12.95 35.55
C THR A 185 5.02 -12.34 34.63
N CYS A 186 4.80 -12.34 33.32
CA CYS A 186 5.78 -11.81 32.37
C CYS A 186 5.86 -10.29 32.34
N ILE A 187 4.77 -9.62 32.69
CA ILE A 187 4.75 -8.16 32.81
C ILE A 187 5.46 -7.75 34.12
N ALA A 188 5.27 -8.51 35.21
CA ALA A 188 5.98 -8.28 36.47
C ALA A 188 7.50 -8.51 36.33
N ALA A 189 7.90 -9.48 35.50
CA ALA A 189 9.31 -9.84 35.28
C ALA A 189 10.13 -8.75 34.56
N SER A 190 9.48 -7.77 33.91
CA SER A 190 10.19 -6.66 33.23
C SER A 190 10.66 -5.56 34.19
N GLY A 191 10.68 -5.80 35.51
CA GLY A 191 11.08 -4.82 36.52
C GLY A 191 10.03 -3.74 36.81
N PHE A 192 8.80 -3.90 36.28
CA PHE A 192 7.70 -2.96 36.51
C PHE A 192 7.08 -3.23 37.89
N SER A 193 7.38 -2.39 38.87
CA SER A 193 7.00 -2.56 40.27
C SER A 193 5.59 -2.01 40.56
N SER A 194 4.55 -2.67 40.06
CA SER A 194 3.18 -2.48 40.57
C SER A 194 2.70 -3.77 41.24
N GLN A 195 2.01 -3.67 42.39
CA GLN A 195 1.44 -4.84 43.08
C GLN A 195 0.23 -5.44 42.33
N ASN A 196 -0.29 -4.74 41.32
CA ASN A 196 -1.43 -5.15 40.50
C ASN A 196 -1.03 -5.02 39.03
N VAL A 197 -0.37 -6.07 38.53
CA VAL A 197 0.07 -6.12 37.14
C VAL A 197 -1.04 -6.70 36.28
N SER A 198 -1.55 -5.87 35.38
CA SER A 198 -2.67 -6.19 34.51
C SER A 198 -2.32 -6.02 33.03
N ALA A 199 -3.18 -6.58 32.18
CA ALA A 199 -3.15 -6.36 30.75
C ALA A 199 -4.56 -6.15 30.21
N ILE A 200 -4.70 -5.28 29.22
CA ILE A 200 -5.97 -5.05 28.52
C ILE A 200 -5.95 -5.68 27.14
N LEU A 201 -7.14 -6.00 26.62
CA LEU A 201 -7.27 -6.59 25.30
C LEU A 201 -6.85 -5.61 24.19
N GLY A 202 -6.08 -6.09 23.23
CA GLY A 202 -5.57 -5.29 22.11
C GLY A 202 -4.06 -5.05 22.16
N GLN A 203 -3.54 -4.43 21.11
CA GLN A 203 -2.15 -3.97 21.10
C GLN A 203 -2.03 -2.66 21.88
N CYS A 204 -0.86 -2.40 22.44
CA CYS A 204 -0.62 -1.11 23.09
C CYS A 204 -0.74 0.05 22.10
N ASP A 205 -1.40 1.11 22.56
CA ASP A 205 -1.57 2.32 21.78
C ASP A 205 -0.22 2.84 21.32
N LYS A 206 -0.17 3.25 20.05
CA LYS A 206 1.00 3.91 19.48
C LYS A 206 1.08 5.33 20.04
N GLU A 207 2.30 5.84 20.19
CA GLU A 207 2.56 7.17 20.75
C GLU A 207 1.68 8.27 20.13
N GLU A 208 1.39 9.31 20.91
CA GLU A 208 0.49 10.41 20.55
C GLU A 208 0.84 11.08 19.20
N ASN A 209 2.12 11.11 18.84
CA ASN A 209 2.63 11.62 17.56
C ASN A 209 2.13 10.83 16.33
N CYS A 210 1.74 9.56 16.50
CA CYS A 210 1.27 8.69 15.42
C CYS A 210 -0.04 9.18 14.81
N ASN A 211 -0.95 9.76 15.61
CA ASN A 211 -2.20 10.33 15.11
C ASN A 211 -1.97 11.56 14.22
N ARG A 212 -0.95 12.38 14.55
CA ARG A 212 -0.54 13.51 13.71
C ARG A 212 0.03 13.03 12.38
N MET A 213 0.91 12.03 12.41
CA MET A 213 1.52 11.44 11.21
C MET A 213 0.51 10.70 10.33
N LEU A 214 -0.49 10.05 10.92
CA LEU A 214 -1.61 9.48 10.17
C LEU A 214 -2.38 10.57 9.43
N ARG A 215 -2.71 11.68 10.11
CA ARG A 215 -3.39 12.80 9.47
C ARG A 215 -2.56 13.37 8.32
N ASP A 216 -1.27 13.56 8.52
CA ASP A 216 -0.36 14.05 7.49
C ASP A 216 -0.29 13.07 6.31
N PHE A 217 -0.23 11.75 6.57
CA PHE A 217 -0.29 10.71 5.55
C PHE A 217 -1.59 10.78 4.73
N LEU A 218 -2.75 10.91 5.39
CA LEU A 218 -4.05 11.01 4.73
C LEU A 218 -4.14 12.27 3.85
N ILE A 219 -3.68 13.42 4.36
CA ILE A 219 -3.65 14.68 3.59
C ILE A 219 -2.75 14.53 2.36
N CYS A 220 -1.53 13.99 2.53
CA CYS A 220 -0.64 13.72 1.41
C CYS A 220 -1.26 12.74 0.41
N SER A 221 -1.90 11.66 0.87
CA SER A 221 -2.59 10.71 -0.01
C SER A 221 -3.71 11.38 -0.80
N LEU A 222 -4.48 12.29 -0.18
CA LEU A 222 -5.57 13.00 -0.85
C LEU A 222 -5.04 13.95 -1.94
N VAL A 223 -4.03 14.75 -1.61
CA VAL A 223 -3.38 15.65 -2.57
C VAL A 223 -2.74 14.85 -3.71
N GLY A 224 -2.06 13.75 -3.40
CA GLY A 224 -1.49 12.84 -4.40
C GLY A 224 -2.55 12.26 -5.34
N SER A 225 -3.64 11.71 -4.80
CA SER A 225 -4.78 11.19 -5.57
C SER A 225 -5.43 12.25 -6.47
N PHE A 226 -5.52 13.50 -6.01
CA PHE A 226 -6.00 14.63 -6.81
C PHE A 226 -5.07 14.92 -8.00
N ILE A 227 -3.75 15.05 -7.76
CA ILE A 227 -2.79 15.36 -8.84
C ILE A 227 -2.74 14.19 -9.83
N PHE A 228 -2.79 12.95 -9.35
CA PHE A 228 -2.82 11.74 -10.19
C PHE A 228 -4.05 11.74 -11.11
N SER A 229 -5.26 11.95 -10.56
CA SER A 229 -6.50 11.97 -11.35
C SER A 229 -6.54 13.15 -12.33
N LEU A 230 -5.94 14.30 -11.97
CA LEU A 230 -5.78 15.43 -12.87
C LEU A 230 -4.87 15.10 -14.08
N ALA A 231 -3.78 14.33 -13.87
CA ALA A 231 -2.86 13.89 -14.91
C ALA A 231 -3.44 12.80 -15.84
N ALA A 232 -4.34 11.97 -15.30
CA ALA A 232 -4.88 10.81 -16.00
C ALA A 232 -5.66 11.17 -17.29
N MET A 233 -6.44 12.26 -17.28
CA MET A 233 -7.20 12.69 -18.46
C MET A 233 -6.32 13.19 -19.61
N PRO A 234 -5.35 14.11 -19.39
CA PRO A 234 -4.36 14.46 -20.41
C PRO A 234 -3.62 13.23 -20.94
N GLY A 235 -3.18 12.32 -20.08
CA GLY A 235 -2.50 11.08 -20.49
C GLY A 235 -3.37 10.20 -21.40
N TYR A 236 -4.60 9.93 -20.99
CA TYR A 236 -5.55 9.15 -21.77
C TYR A 236 -5.91 9.81 -23.11
N MET A 237 -5.96 11.15 -23.15
CA MET A 237 -6.18 11.88 -24.39
C MET A 237 -5.03 11.73 -25.39
N VAL A 238 -3.78 11.62 -24.92
CA VAL A 238 -2.61 11.31 -25.78
C VAL A 238 -2.77 9.93 -26.41
N LEU A 239 -3.19 8.92 -25.63
CA LEU A 239 -3.46 7.58 -26.15
C LEU A 239 -4.50 7.62 -27.28
N ILE A 240 -5.66 8.23 -27.04
CA ILE A 240 -6.74 8.32 -28.04
C ILE A 240 -6.27 9.06 -29.30
N ARG A 241 -5.52 10.16 -29.15
CA ARG A 241 -4.99 10.94 -30.29
C ARG A 241 -3.88 10.21 -31.06
N SER A 242 -3.27 9.19 -30.47
CA SER A 242 -2.26 8.36 -31.15
C SER A 242 -2.87 7.32 -32.10
N LEU A 243 -4.18 7.06 -31.98
CA LEU A 243 -4.93 6.07 -32.75
C LEU A 243 -5.67 6.71 -33.93
N LYS A 244 -5.80 5.96 -35.03
CA LYS A 244 -6.66 6.38 -36.15
C LYS A 244 -8.14 6.37 -35.73
N PRO A 245 -9.00 7.21 -36.33
CA PRO A 245 -10.43 7.28 -35.96
C PRO A 245 -11.14 5.92 -35.93
N GLU A 246 -10.87 5.07 -36.93
CA GLU A 246 -11.45 3.74 -37.10
C GLU A 246 -10.96 2.73 -36.04
N GLU A 247 -9.77 2.96 -35.47
CA GLU A 247 -9.08 2.05 -34.54
C GLU A 247 -9.35 2.40 -33.06
N LYS A 248 -9.95 3.56 -32.75
CA LYS A 248 -10.01 4.10 -31.37
C LYS A 248 -10.68 3.18 -30.36
N SER A 249 -11.92 2.77 -30.62
CA SER A 249 -12.68 1.93 -29.68
C SER A 249 -12.02 0.57 -29.49
N PHE A 250 -11.50 0.00 -30.57
CA PHE A 250 -10.77 -1.27 -30.54
C PHE A 250 -9.45 -1.14 -29.75
N GLY A 251 -8.66 -0.11 -30.02
CA GLY A 251 -7.40 0.15 -29.33
C GLY A 251 -7.56 0.45 -27.84
N VAL A 252 -8.62 1.16 -27.45
CA VAL A 252 -8.97 1.34 -26.03
C VAL A 252 -9.33 0.00 -25.37
N GLY A 253 -10.11 -0.85 -26.06
CA GLY A 253 -10.45 -2.18 -25.56
C GLY A 253 -9.23 -3.07 -25.32
N ILE A 254 -8.33 -3.15 -26.32
CA ILE A 254 -7.09 -3.92 -26.22
C ILE A 254 -6.16 -3.35 -25.14
N HIS A 255 -6.07 -2.02 -25.01
CA HIS A 255 -5.27 -1.37 -23.98
C HIS A 255 -5.80 -1.69 -22.57
N GLY A 256 -7.11 -1.61 -22.37
CA GLY A 256 -7.76 -1.98 -21.12
C GLY A 256 -7.53 -3.46 -20.77
N MET A 257 -7.68 -4.36 -21.73
CA MET A 257 -7.38 -5.78 -21.55
C MET A 257 -5.93 -6.01 -21.15
N ALA A 258 -4.97 -5.42 -21.87
CA ALA A 258 -3.55 -5.51 -21.55
C ALA A 258 -3.25 -4.98 -20.14
N ALA A 259 -3.84 -3.85 -19.75
CA ALA A 259 -3.70 -3.30 -18.41
C ALA A 259 -4.20 -4.25 -17.32
N ARG A 260 -5.31 -4.96 -17.54
CA ARG A 260 -5.82 -5.94 -16.56
C ARG A 260 -4.97 -7.21 -16.51
N VAL A 261 -4.59 -7.75 -17.65
CA VAL A 261 -3.82 -9.00 -17.74
C VAL A 261 -2.40 -8.85 -17.21
N PHE A 262 -1.72 -7.76 -17.56
CA PHE A 262 -0.30 -7.57 -17.22
C PHE A 262 -0.06 -6.79 -15.93
N ALA A 263 -1.01 -5.96 -15.50
CA ALA A 263 -0.86 -5.18 -14.27
C ALA A 263 -1.93 -5.52 -13.22
N GLY A 264 -3.21 -5.51 -13.58
CA GLY A 264 -4.30 -5.73 -12.62
C GLY A 264 -4.21 -7.07 -11.88
N ILE A 265 -4.03 -8.18 -12.58
CA ILE A 265 -3.96 -9.52 -11.98
C ILE A 265 -2.60 -9.76 -11.29
N PRO A 266 -1.44 -9.50 -11.94
CA PRO A 266 -0.15 -9.84 -11.34
C PRO A 266 0.23 -8.92 -10.18
N SER A 267 -0.21 -7.65 -10.19
CA SER A 267 0.25 -6.67 -9.20
C SER A 267 -0.06 -7.05 -7.76
N PRO A 268 -1.30 -7.38 -7.37
CA PRO A 268 -1.56 -7.78 -5.99
C PRO A 268 -0.79 -9.04 -5.58
N ILE A 269 -0.53 -9.96 -6.52
CA ILE A 269 0.16 -11.22 -6.27
C ILE A 269 1.62 -10.97 -5.85
N TYR A 270 2.39 -10.24 -6.66
CA TYR A 270 3.80 -10.01 -6.33
C TYR A 270 3.99 -8.97 -5.22
N PHE A 271 3.09 -7.98 -5.09
CA PHE A 271 3.11 -7.09 -3.92
C PHE A 271 2.85 -7.88 -2.64
N GLY A 272 1.86 -8.78 -2.64
CA GLY A 272 1.54 -9.64 -1.51
C GLY A 272 2.71 -10.56 -1.15
N ALA A 273 3.28 -11.25 -2.14
CA ALA A 273 4.44 -12.12 -1.92
C ALA A 273 5.64 -11.36 -1.35
N LEU A 274 5.92 -10.14 -1.85
CA LEU A 274 7.00 -9.30 -1.31
C LEU A 274 6.70 -8.85 0.12
N ILE A 275 5.49 -8.37 0.39
CA ILE A 275 5.06 -7.95 1.73
C ILE A 275 5.17 -9.12 2.72
N ASP A 276 4.75 -10.31 2.32
CA ASP A 276 4.80 -11.53 3.14
C ASP A 276 6.23 -11.96 3.51
N THR A 277 7.27 -11.55 2.76
CA THR A 277 8.67 -11.74 3.18
C THR A 277 9.03 -11.00 4.47
N THR A 278 8.25 -9.98 4.84
CA THR A 278 8.45 -9.20 6.07
C THR A 278 7.62 -9.73 7.23
N CYS A 279 6.98 -10.90 7.09
CA CYS A 279 6.15 -11.47 8.14
C CYS A 279 6.97 -11.89 9.37
N LEU A 280 6.58 -11.37 10.54
CA LEU A 280 7.14 -11.75 11.84
C LEU A 280 6.32 -12.86 12.49
N LYS A 281 5.00 -12.87 12.26
CA LYS A 281 4.11 -13.89 12.82
C LYS A 281 3.04 -14.34 11.85
N TRP A 282 3.15 -15.59 11.43
CA TRP A 282 2.13 -16.26 10.63
C TRP A 282 0.91 -16.63 11.47
N GLY A 283 -0.28 -16.40 10.91
CA GLY A 283 -1.51 -16.99 11.44
C GLY A 283 -1.56 -18.49 11.14
N THR A 284 -2.47 -19.21 11.81
CA THR A 284 -2.75 -20.62 11.52
C THR A 284 -4.16 -20.78 10.97
N LYS A 285 -4.37 -21.64 9.97
CA LYS A 285 -5.69 -21.96 9.43
C LYS A 285 -6.43 -22.95 10.34
N SER A 286 -7.76 -22.93 10.33
CA SER A 286 -8.59 -23.86 11.11
C SER A 286 -8.36 -25.34 10.77
N CYS A 287 -7.95 -25.62 9.52
CA CYS A 287 -7.59 -26.96 9.05
C CYS A 287 -6.10 -27.31 9.25
N GLY A 288 -5.34 -26.47 9.94
CA GLY A 288 -3.88 -26.60 10.07
C GLY A 288 -3.10 -25.92 8.94
N GLY A 289 -1.83 -25.66 9.19
CA GLY A 289 -0.92 -24.95 8.28
C GLY A 289 -0.96 -23.42 8.40
N GLU A 290 -0.04 -22.76 7.67
CA GLU A 290 0.11 -21.31 7.69
C GLU A 290 -1.08 -20.60 7.02
N GLY A 291 -1.58 -19.59 7.72
CA GLY A 291 -2.62 -18.67 7.31
C GLY A 291 -2.06 -17.30 6.90
N ALA A 292 -2.89 -16.27 6.92
CA ALA A 292 -2.43 -14.90 6.67
C ALA A 292 -1.49 -14.42 7.78
N CYS A 293 -0.48 -13.63 7.41
CA CYS A 293 0.42 -13.02 8.37
C CYS A 293 -0.33 -12.01 9.27
N ARG A 294 -0.04 -12.08 10.57
CA ARG A 294 -0.68 -11.27 11.61
C ARG A 294 0.11 -10.02 11.94
N MET A 295 1.44 -10.13 11.93
CA MET A 295 2.35 -9.04 12.26
C MET A 295 3.53 -9.03 11.30
N TYR A 296 3.87 -7.84 10.81
CA TYR A 296 4.97 -7.62 9.87
C TYR A 296 6.06 -6.73 10.50
N ASP A 297 7.28 -6.83 9.97
CA ASP A 297 8.33 -5.85 10.22
C ASP A 297 7.94 -4.54 9.55
N ILE A 298 7.51 -3.57 10.35
CA ILE A 298 6.94 -2.31 9.87
C ILE A 298 7.96 -1.51 9.04
N VAL A 299 9.26 -1.58 9.36
CA VAL A 299 10.30 -0.85 8.63
C VAL A 299 10.50 -1.46 7.25
N ALA A 300 10.69 -2.77 7.18
CA ALA A 300 10.85 -3.48 5.91
C ALA A 300 9.57 -3.39 5.05
N TYR A 301 8.40 -3.60 5.67
CA TYR A 301 7.09 -3.48 5.01
C TYR A 301 6.96 -2.11 4.35
N ARG A 302 7.28 -1.01 5.07
CA ARG A 302 7.15 0.35 4.54
C ARG A 302 8.03 0.56 3.30
N TRP A 303 9.28 0.14 3.34
CA TRP A 303 10.19 0.28 2.22
C TRP A 303 9.72 -0.51 0.99
N LEU A 304 9.16 -1.70 1.17
CA LEU A 304 8.59 -2.47 0.08
C LEU A 304 7.30 -1.84 -0.45
N TYR A 305 6.37 -1.49 0.45
CA TYR A 305 5.06 -0.94 0.11
C TYR A 305 5.13 0.42 -0.59
N LEU A 306 5.96 1.35 -0.09
CA LEU A 306 6.12 2.67 -0.71
C LEU A 306 7.20 2.69 -1.81
N GLY A 307 8.27 1.91 -1.63
CA GLY A 307 9.42 1.93 -2.55
C GLY A 307 9.15 1.25 -3.89
N LEU A 308 8.43 0.12 -3.89
CA LEU A 308 8.14 -0.60 -5.14
C LEU A 308 7.27 0.21 -6.12
N PRO A 309 6.18 0.87 -5.70
CA PRO A 309 5.43 1.79 -6.56
C PRO A 309 6.31 2.92 -7.11
N VAL A 310 7.13 3.56 -6.27
CA VAL A 310 8.05 4.62 -6.70
C VAL A 310 9.02 4.10 -7.75
N LEU A 311 9.61 2.92 -7.56
CA LEU A 311 10.50 2.30 -8.53
C LEU A 311 9.81 2.05 -9.87
N LEU A 312 8.64 1.38 -9.86
CA LEU A 312 7.86 1.07 -11.07
C LEU A 312 7.49 2.35 -11.82
N ARG A 313 7.07 3.39 -11.10
CA ARG A 313 6.72 4.69 -11.69
C ARG A 313 7.94 5.43 -12.20
N GLY A 314 9.07 5.40 -11.50
CA GLY A 314 10.35 5.94 -11.94
C GLY A 314 10.77 5.34 -13.29
N VAL A 315 10.74 4.01 -13.41
CA VAL A 315 11.03 3.30 -14.66
C VAL A 315 10.04 3.68 -15.78
N SER A 316 8.77 3.92 -15.45
CA SER A 316 7.75 4.31 -16.43
C SER A 316 8.03 5.65 -17.14
N TYR A 317 8.87 6.52 -16.57
CA TYR A 317 9.22 7.78 -17.24
C TYR A 317 10.14 7.60 -18.44
N ILE A 318 10.86 6.48 -18.54
CA ILE A 318 11.69 6.16 -19.71
C ILE A 318 10.84 6.13 -20.99
N PRO A 319 9.79 5.27 -21.11
CA PRO A 319 8.90 5.30 -22.27
C PRO A 319 8.13 6.61 -22.43
N CYS A 320 7.82 7.35 -21.34
CA CYS A 320 7.20 8.68 -21.45
C CYS A 320 8.10 9.67 -22.23
N VAL A 321 9.41 9.69 -21.93
CA VAL A 321 10.38 10.54 -22.64
C VAL A 321 10.45 10.16 -24.12
N PHE A 322 10.46 8.86 -24.45
CA PHE A 322 10.44 8.41 -25.84
C PHE A 322 9.17 8.89 -26.58
N ILE A 323 7.99 8.82 -25.95
CA ILE A 323 6.75 9.36 -26.54
C ILE A 323 6.88 10.86 -26.83
N LEU A 324 7.40 11.65 -25.86
CA LEU A 324 7.60 13.09 -26.05
C LEU A 324 8.54 13.39 -27.22
N VAL A 325 9.64 12.65 -27.37
CA VAL A 325 10.58 12.79 -28.49
C VAL A 325 9.89 12.46 -29.83
N ILE A 326 9.11 11.38 -29.90
CA ILE A 326 8.37 10.99 -31.12
C ILE A 326 7.36 12.07 -31.50
N LEU A 327 6.58 12.56 -30.53
CA LEU A 327 5.56 13.59 -30.77
C LEU A 327 6.20 14.93 -31.17
N LYS A 328 7.34 15.31 -30.58
CA LYS A 328 8.09 16.51 -30.95
C LYS A 328 8.60 16.43 -32.39
N LYS A 329 9.11 15.27 -32.81
CA LYS A 329 9.54 15.05 -34.20
C LYS A 329 8.37 15.16 -35.18
N LYS A 330 7.22 14.56 -34.86
CA LYS A 330 6.00 14.65 -35.69
C LYS A 330 5.48 16.09 -35.83
N LEU A 331 5.55 16.88 -34.75
CA LEU A 331 5.14 18.29 -34.79
C LEU A 331 6.04 19.10 -35.74
N LYS A 332 7.37 18.94 -35.63
CA LYS A 332 8.32 19.62 -36.52
C LYS A 332 8.11 19.26 -37.99
N SER A 333 7.86 18.00 -38.30
CA SER A 333 7.61 17.55 -39.68
C SER A 333 6.28 18.05 -40.27
N SER A 334 5.33 18.48 -39.44
CA SER A 334 4.07 19.07 -39.92
C SER A 334 4.16 20.59 -40.12
N GLU A 335 5.19 21.22 -39.54
CA GLU A 335 5.44 22.67 -39.67
C GLU A 335 6.42 22.99 -40.81
N SER A 336 7.17 21.99 -41.30
CA SER A 336 8.06 22.04 -42.47
C SER A 336 7.35 21.61 -43.75
#